data_AF-A0A7R9Y2S7-F1
#
_entry.id   AF-A0A7R9Y2S7-F1
#
_cell.length_a   1.000
_cell.length_b   1.000
_cell.length_c   1.000
_cell.angle_alpha   90.00
_cell.angle_beta   90.00
_cell.angle_gamma   90.00
#
_symmetry.space_group_name_H-M   'P 1'
#
loop_
_entity.id
_entity.type
_entity.pdbx_description
1 polymer ?
#
loop_
_entity_poly.entity_id
_entity_poly.type
_entity_poly.pdbx_seq_one_letter_code
_entity_poly.pdbx_strand_id
1 'polypeptide(L)'
;MAAIVRNAEEGLEGDTTWSNVWNNTPKPVTPLEAVASSAVKACLDMEAIAMVCFCDSLLPATLLSKYRPPVPVVVVTTDKAIAAQCDVIYGLVPMLVDEKVSHACAVGGCSDDIVQSVLQTIRALGIAKLEAGDDESDQVVVLERPGDPDSIMIHSDPGVGSAIFKTLVIGDEKASLVKPTAYDGHHTISFNTTKIGLENVIKPSETVRKTKIVCTMGPKCWDEETMGKLIDEGISIARFNFSHGDHAAHQEVLDRFRKVNKEKGTNCGVLLDTKGPEIRTAMLK
;
A
#
# COMPACT_ATOMS: atom_id res chain seq x y z
N MET A 1 -1.79 19.08 -2.71
CA MET A 1 -0.68 18.11 -2.80
C MET A 1 -1.16 16.71 -3.17
N ALA A 2 -2.17 16.16 -2.48
CA ALA A 2 -2.73 14.84 -2.76
C ALA A 2 -3.09 14.59 -4.24
N ALA A 3 -3.77 15.54 -4.88
CA ALA A 3 -4.10 15.43 -6.31
C ALA A 3 -2.87 15.35 -7.23
N ILE A 4 -1.84 16.16 -6.96
CA ILE A 4 -0.58 16.15 -7.73
C ILE A 4 0.10 14.79 -7.62
N VAL A 5 0.13 14.23 -6.41
CA VAL A 5 0.73 12.91 -6.16
C VAL A 5 -0.03 11.81 -6.89
N ARG A 6 -1.37 11.81 -6.86
CA ARG A 6 -2.19 10.85 -7.61
C ARG A 6 -1.89 10.90 -9.11
N ASN A 7 -1.89 12.10 -9.69
CA ASN A 7 -1.58 12.26 -11.12
C ASN A 7 -0.15 11.81 -11.46
N ALA A 8 0.82 12.09 -10.57
CA ALA A 8 2.20 11.65 -10.76
C ALA A 8 2.35 10.12 -10.72
N GLU A 9 1.53 9.42 -9.93
CA GLU A 9 1.55 7.96 -9.85
C GLU A 9 1.01 7.29 -11.13
N GLU A 10 0.12 7.92 -11.89
CA GLU A 10 -0.32 7.40 -13.20
C GLU A 10 0.81 7.31 -14.22
N GLY A 11 1.78 8.24 -14.13
CA GLY A 11 2.94 8.26 -15.01
C GLY A 11 4.00 7.19 -14.70
N LEU A 12 3.82 6.40 -13.64
CA LEU A 12 4.80 5.39 -13.25
C LEU A 12 4.66 4.11 -14.09
N GLU A 13 5.79 3.68 -14.66
CA GLU A 13 5.89 2.39 -15.35
C GLU A 13 6.22 1.28 -14.34
N GLY A 14 5.21 0.50 -13.97
CA GLY A 14 5.32 -0.61 -13.02
C GLY A 14 6.35 -1.67 -13.44
N ASP A 15 6.30 -2.14 -14.69
CA ASP A 15 7.22 -3.19 -15.18
C ASP A 15 8.69 -2.76 -15.18
N THR A 16 8.97 -1.54 -15.67
CA THR A 16 10.31 -0.97 -15.68
C THR A 16 10.83 -0.81 -14.25
N THR A 17 9.98 -0.31 -13.34
CA THR A 17 10.32 -0.13 -11.93
C THR A 17 10.61 -1.46 -11.25
N TRP A 18 9.72 -2.45 -11.40
CA TRP A 18 9.89 -3.79 -10.86
C TRP A 18 11.18 -4.45 -11.38
N SER A 19 11.40 -4.40 -12.70
CA SER A 19 12.58 -5.00 -13.35
C SER A 19 13.87 -4.38 -12.83
N ASN A 20 13.90 -3.06 -12.67
CA ASN A 20 15.05 -2.35 -12.12
C ASN A 20 15.35 -2.76 -10.67
N VAL A 21 14.33 -2.84 -9.81
CA VAL A 21 14.50 -3.24 -8.41
C VAL A 21 14.94 -4.71 -8.32
N TRP A 22 14.32 -5.60 -9.09
CA TRP A 22 14.64 -7.02 -9.10
C TRP A 22 16.06 -7.30 -9.61
N ASN A 23 16.47 -6.67 -10.71
CA ASN A 23 17.79 -6.87 -11.30
C ASN A 23 18.93 -6.35 -10.42
N ASN A 24 18.67 -5.33 -9.59
CA ASN A 24 19.64 -4.77 -8.65
C ASN A 24 19.53 -5.36 -7.23
N THR A 25 18.66 -6.35 -7.00
CA THR A 25 18.60 -7.05 -5.72
C THR A 25 19.67 -8.16 -5.67
N PRO A 26 20.51 -8.24 -4.62
CA PRO A 26 21.50 -9.31 -4.46
C PRO A 26 20.87 -10.69 -4.44
N LYS A 27 21.53 -11.68 -5.07
CA LYS A 27 21.05 -13.07 -5.18
C LYS A 27 22.01 -14.02 -4.44
N PRO A 28 21.53 -15.11 -3.82
CA PRO A 28 20.12 -15.54 -3.75
C PRO A 28 19.28 -14.69 -2.79
N VAL A 29 18.00 -14.51 -3.11
CA VAL A 29 17.03 -13.83 -2.25
C VAL A 29 16.41 -14.80 -1.24
N THR A 30 15.79 -14.28 -0.20
CA THR A 30 15.03 -15.10 0.76
C THR A 30 13.75 -15.67 0.11
N PRO A 31 13.20 -16.80 0.61
CA PRO A 31 11.93 -17.34 0.08
C PRO A 31 10.78 -16.34 0.11
N LEU A 32 10.64 -15.58 1.21
CA LEU A 32 9.62 -14.55 1.35
C LEU A 32 9.78 -13.43 0.32
N GLU A 33 11.02 -13.00 0.06
CA GLU A 33 11.31 -11.97 -0.95
C GLU A 33 11.08 -12.49 -2.39
N ALA A 34 11.41 -13.76 -2.66
CA ALA A 34 11.10 -14.40 -3.94
C ALA A 34 9.58 -14.45 -4.19
N VAL A 35 8.81 -14.81 -3.17
CA VAL A 35 7.34 -14.82 -3.21
C VAL A 35 6.79 -13.41 -3.40
N ALA A 36 7.28 -12.42 -2.63
CA ALA A 36 6.83 -11.04 -2.74
C ALA A 36 7.10 -10.44 -4.13
N SER A 37 8.30 -10.65 -4.68
CA SER A 37 8.65 -10.20 -6.04
C SER A 37 7.74 -10.85 -7.10
N SER A 38 7.52 -12.16 -6.98
CA SER A 38 6.69 -12.93 -7.91
C SER A 38 5.22 -12.52 -7.83
N ALA A 39 4.71 -12.24 -6.63
CA ALA A 39 3.35 -11.75 -6.41
C ALA A 39 3.13 -10.37 -7.04
N VAL A 40 4.10 -9.46 -6.92
CA VAL A 40 4.02 -8.14 -7.58
C VAL A 40 4.11 -8.28 -9.10
N LYS A 41 4.92 -9.21 -9.62
CA LYS A 41 4.96 -9.47 -11.05
C LYS A 41 3.64 -10.06 -11.56
N ALA A 42 3.06 -11.02 -10.85
CA ALA A 42 1.74 -11.55 -11.16
C ALA A 42 0.67 -10.45 -11.14
N CYS A 43 0.72 -9.53 -10.17
CA CYS A 43 -0.17 -8.37 -10.12
C CYS A 43 -0.05 -7.47 -11.36
N LEU A 44 1.16 -7.28 -11.89
CA LEU A 44 1.39 -6.51 -13.12
C LEU A 44 0.85 -7.24 -14.35
N ASP A 45 1.16 -8.54 -14.49
CA ASP A 45 0.79 -9.33 -15.67
C ASP A 45 -0.73 -9.55 -15.79
N MET A 46 -1.40 -9.61 -14.65
CA MET A 46 -2.85 -9.79 -14.52
C MET A 46 -3.63 -8.47 -14.51
N GLU A 47 -2.95 -7.34 -14.46
CA GLU A 47 -3.57 -6.03 -14.23
C GLU A 47 -4.50 -6.03 -13.00
N ALA A 48 -4.05 -6.68 -11.92
CA ALA A 48 -4.84 -6.81 -10.70
C ALA A 48 -5.17 -5.43 -10.11
N ILE A 49 -6.36 -5.29 -9.52
CA ILE A 49 -6.89 -4.03 -8.97
C ILE A 49 -6.40 -3.74 -7.54
N ALA A 50 -6.00 -4.78 -6.80
CA ALA A 50 -5.52 -4.70 -5.44
C ALA A 50 -4.67 -5.92 -5.07
N MET A 51 -3.82 -5.74 -4.07
CA MET A 51 -3.15 -6.86 -3.39
C MET A 51 -3.61 -6.91 -1.93
N VAL A 52 -3.72 -8.12 -1.37
CA VAL A 52 -4.04 -8.34 0.04
C VAL A 52 -2.89 -9.12 0.67
N CYS A 53 -2.42 -8.71 1.83
CA CYS A 53 -1.34 -9.38 2.56
C CYS A 53 -1.75 -9.58 4.02
N PHE A 54 -1.83 -10.83 4.44
CA PHE A 54 -2.08 -11.21 5.82
C PHE A 54 -0.74 -11.34 6.56
N CYS A 55 -0.47 -10.45 7.52
CA CYS A 55 0.76 -10.50 8.29
C CYS A 55 0.62 -9.95 9.71
N ASP A 56 1.32 -10.60 10.63
CA ASP A 56 1.54 -10.18 12.02
C ASP A 56 2.95 -9.55 12.18
N SER A 57 3.65 -9.33 11.07
CA SER A 57 4.95 -8.66 11.02
C SER A 57 4.98 -7.71 9.83
N LEU A 58 5.78 -6.65 9.89
CA LEU A 58 5.83 -5.64 8.82
C LEU A 58 6.66 -6.10 7.60
N LEU A 59 7.47 -7.15 7.75
CA LEU A 59 8.43 -7.59 6.74
C LEU A 59 7.77 -8.00 5.40
N PRO A 60 6.74 -8.88 5.37
CA PRO A 60 6.08 -9.27 4.12
C PRO A 60 5.50 -8.07 3.36
N ALA A 61 4.79 -7.20 4.06
CA ALA A 61 4.19 -5.99 3.46
C ALA A 61 5.26 -5.02 2.94
N THR A 62 6.37 -4.85 3.68
CA THR A 62 7.49 -4.00 3.24
C THR A 62 8.17 -4.57 2.00
N LEU A 63 8.33 -5.89 1.91
CA LEU A 63 8.88 -6.56 0.73
C LEU A 63 7.96 -6.39 -0.49
N LEU A 64 6.65 -6.44 -0.33
CA LEU A 64 5.72 -6.09 -1.41
C LEU A 64 5.92 -4.63 -1.85
N SER A 65 5.93 -3.69 -0.89
CA SER A 65 6.13 -2.25 -1.18
C SER A 65 7.47 -1.94 -1.86
N LYS A 66 8.53 -2.70 -1.54
CA LYS A 66 9.87 -2.59 -2.17
C LYS A 66 9.78 -2.71 -3.69
N TYR A 67 8.96 -3.62 -4.20
CA TYR A 67 8.81 -3.88 -5.63
C TYR A 67 7.79 -2.95 -6.33
N ARG A 68 7.25 -1.95 -5.61
CA ARG A 68 6.39 -0.88 -6.15
C ARG A 68 5.20 -1.40 -6.96
N PRO A 69 4.29 -2.17 -6.33
CA PRO A 69 3.08 -2.61 -7.01
C PRO A 69 2.29 -1.40 -7.54
N PRO A 70 1.67 -1.52 -8.73
CA PRO A 70 0.89 -0.43 -9.32
C PRO A 70 -0.41 -0.16 -8.54
N VAL A 71 -0.82 -1.11 -7.70
CA VAL A 71 -2.04 -1.09 -6.91
C VAL A 71 -1.77 -1.04 -5.41
N PRO A 72 -2.73 -0.57 -4.60
CA PRO A 72 -2.60 -0.58 -3.15
C PRO A 72 -2.49 -2.02 -2.61
N VAL A 73 -1.68 -2.17 -1.56
CA VAL A 73 -1.50 -3.40 -0.81
C VAL A 73 -2.26 -3.27 0.50
N VAL A 74 -3.39 -3.96 0.62
CA VAL A 74 -4.17 -4.03 1.84
C VAL A 74 -3.49 -4.97 2.81
N VAL A 75 -3.01 -4.44 3.93
CA VAL A 75 -2.32 -5.20 4.97
C VAL A 75 -3.30 -5.54 6.07
N VAL A 76 -3.65 -6.81 6.17
CA VAL A 76 -4.56 -7.32 7.18
C VAL A 76 -3.75 -7.76 8.39
N THR A 77 -4.00 -7.16 9.55
CA THR A 77 -3.27 -7.43 10.78
C THR A 77 -4.16 -7.30 12.02
N THR A 78 -3.81 -8.00 13.09
CA THR A 78 -4.45 -7.86 14.41
C THR A 78 -3.72 -6.83 15.28
N ASP A 79 -2.45 -6.51 14.96
CA ASP A 79 -1.62 -5.60 15.73
C ASP A 79 -1.79 -4.14 15.26
N LYS A 80 -2.24 -3.29 16.19
CA LYS A 80 -2.37 -1.85 15.98
C LYS A 80 -1.03 -1.17 15.70
N ALA A 81 0.07 -1.68 16.23
CA ALA A 81 1.40 -1.11 16.00
C ALA A 81 1.81 -1.29 14.53
N ILE A 82 1.57 -2.47 13.97
CA ILE A 82 1.86 -2.77 12.56
C ILE A 82 0.96 -1.96 11.65
N ALA A 83 -0.34 -1.88 11.96
CA ALA A 83 -1.29 -1.05 11.22
C ALA A 83 -0.80 0.41 11.14
N ALA A 84 -0.36 0.99 12.26
CA ALA A 84 0.17 2.35 12.29
C ALA A 84 1.48 2.51 11.50
N GLN A 85 2.34 1.49 11.48
CA GLN A 85 3.59 1.50 10.71
C GLN A 85 3.34 1.43 9.20
N CYS A 86 2.29 0.72 8.76
CA CYS A 86 1.89 0.67 7.35
C CYS A 86 1.56 2.05 6.77
N ASP A 87 1.04 2.97 7.58
CA ASP A 87 0.71 4.34 7.13
C ASP A 87 1.93 5.19 6.76
N VAL A 88 3.14 4.70 7.05
CA VAL A 88 4.42 5.32 6.67
C VAL A 88 5.02 4.73 5.40
N ILE A 89 4.60 3.52 5.02
CA ILE A 89 5.18 2.80 3.91
C ILE A 89 4.35 3.01 2.65
N TYR A 90 5.03 3.21 1.52
CA TYR A 90 4.40 3.39 0.21
C TYR A 90 3.45 2.24 -0.13
N GLY A 91 2.25 2.58 -0.61
CA GLY A 91 1.29 1.62 -1.15
C GLY A 91 0.57 0.75 -0.13
N LEU A 92 0.99 0.72 1.14
CA LEU A 92 0.34 -0.08 2.16
C LEU A 92 -0.92 0.63 2.68
N VAL A 93 -2.00 -0.13 2.84
CA VAL A 93 -3.27 0.33 3.43
C VAL A 93 -3.61 -0.64 4.56
N PRO A 94 -3.50 -0.23 5.84
CA PRO A 94 -3.76 -1.13 6.94
C PRO A 94 -5.25 -1.42 7.12
N MET A 95 -5.56 -2.68 7.42
CA MET A 95 -6.89 -3.15 7.83
C MET A 95 -6.74 -3.92 9.14
N LEU A 96 -7.25 -3.33 10.22
CA LEU A 96 -7.23 -3.95 11.54
C LEU A 96 -8.39 -4.96 11.65
N VAL A 97 -8.07 -6.19 12.02
CA VAL A 97 -9.04 -7.28 12.17
C VAL A 97 -8.95 -7.86 13.58
N ASP A 98 -10.08 -8.30 14.13
CA ASP A 98 -10.13 -8.97 15.44
C ASP A 98 -9.53 -10.39 15.37
N GLU A 99 -8.86 -10.82 16.45
CA GLU A 99 -8.20 -12.14 16.54
C GLU A 99 -9.13 -13.33 16.29
N LYS A 100 -10.44 -13.19 16.53
CA LYS A 100 -11.41 -14.28 16.25
C LYS A 100 -11.57 -14.55 14.76
N VAL A 101 -11.41 -13.52 13.93
CA VAL A 101 -11.52 -13.62 12.48
C VAL A 101 -10.23 -14.24 11.91
N SER A 102 -9.06 -13.97 12.50
CA SER A 102 -7.80 -14.57 12.06
C SER A 102 -7.75 -16.09 12.26
N HIS A 103 -8.34 -16.61 13.34
CA HIS A 103 -8.41 -18.06 13.60
C HIS A 103 -9.46 -18.76 12.74
N ALA A 104 -10.60 -18.09 12.44
CA ALA A 104 -11.60 -18.62 11.52
C ALA A 104 -11.05 -18.79 10.09
N CYS A 105 -10.09 -17.94 9.68
CA CYS A 105 -9.38 -18.06 8.40
C CYS A 105 -8.53 -19.33 8.27
N ALA A 106 -8.10 -19.92 9.39
CA ALA A 106 -7.01 -20.89 9.37
C ALA A 106 -7.53 -22.34 9.27
N VAL A 107 -8.71 -22.62 9.83
CA VAL A 107 -9.30 -23.97 9.90
C VAL A 107 -9.77 -24.50 8.53
N GLY A 108 -9.79 -23.70 7.45
CA GLY A 108 -10.25 -24.11 6.11
C GLY A 108 -9.37 -23.68 4.92
N GLY A 109 -8.19 -23.11 5.16
CA GLY A 109 -7.61 -22.13 4.23
C GLY A 109 -8.44 -20.84 4.24
N CYS A 110 -7.99 -19.78 3.55
CA CYS A 110 -8.74 -18.53 3.42
C CYS A 110 -10.22 -18.84 3.12
N SER A 111 -11.10 -18.81 4.13
CA SER A 111 -12.52 -19.02 3.92
C SER A 111 -12.95 -17.93 2.95
N ASP A 112 -13.51 -18.29 1.80
CA ASP A 112 -13.92 -17.33 0.77
C ASP A 112 -14.68 -16.15 1.40
N ASP A 113 -15.45 -16.38 2.47
CA ASP A 113 -16.14 -15.38 3.29
C ASP A 113 -15.28 -14.21 3.81
N ILE A 114 -14.04 -14.46 4.24
CA ILE A 114 -13.16 -13.42 4.80
C ILE A 114 -12.49 -12.65 3.68
N VAL A 115 -12.09 -13.34 2.61
CA VAL A 115 -11.65 -12.66 1.40
C VAL A 115 -12.78 -11.77 0.88
N GLN A 116 -14.02 -12.27 0.81
CA GLN A 116 -15.20 -11.49 0.43
C GLN A 116 -15.45 -10.31 1.37
N SER A 117 -15.24 -10.46 2.68
CA SER A 117 -15.34 -9.36 3.64
C SER A 117 -14.24 -8.30 3.45
N VAL A 118 -13.00 -8.72 3.18
CA VAL A 118 -11.90 -7.82 2.82
C VAL A 118 -12.19 -7.10 1.51
N LEU A 119 -12.69 -7.81 0.50
CA LEU A 119 -13.11 -7.25 -0.78
C LEU A 119 -14.29 -6.27 -0.62
N GLN A 120 -15.25 -6.58 0.25
CA GLN A 120 -16.34 -5.68 0.60
C GLN A 120 -15.85 -4.43 1.33
N THR A 121 -14.81 -4.56 2.14
CA THR A 121 -14.17 -3.42 2.80
C THR A 121 -13.38 -2.58 1.79
N ILE A 122 -12.67 -3.22 0.84
CA ILE A 122 -12.00 -2.56 -0.29
C ILE A 122 -13.01 -1.78 -1.14
N ARG A 123 -14.20 -2.35 -1.39
CA ARG A 123 -15.34 -1.66 -2.02
C ARG A 123 -15.77 -0.43 -1.22
N ALA A 124 -16.01 -0.61 0.08
CA ALA A 124 -16.47 0.47 0.96
C ALA A 124 -15.45 1.62 1.08
N LEU A 125 -14.16 1.30 1.02
CA LEU A 125 -13.08 2.28 1.03
C LEU A 125 -12.88 2.98 -0.33
N GLY A 126 -13.65 2.59 -1.36
CA GLY A 126 -13.54 3.14 -2.71
C GLY A 126 -12.20 2.83 -3.39
N ILE A 127 -11.53 1.76 -2.94
CA ILE A 127 -10.19 1.41 -3.43
C ILE A 127 -10.27 0.78 -4.82
N ALA A 128 -11.31 -0.02 -5.06
CA ALA A 128 -11.63 -0.61 -6.35
C ALA A 128 -13.14 -0.60 -6.56
N LYS A 129 -13.58 -0.30 -7.79
CA LYS A 129 -14.98 -0.46 -8.22
C LYS A 129 -15.19 -1.94 -8.54
N LEU A 130 -15.24 -2.76 -7.49
CA LEU A 130 -15.52 -4.18 -7.63
C LEU A 130 -17.02 -4.36 -7.90
N GLU A 131 -17.51 -4.16 -9.12
CA GLU A 131 -18.93 -4.31 -9.46
C GLU A 131 -19.20 -5.72 -9.99
N ALA A 132 -20.20 -6.42 -9.44
CA ALA A 132 -20.57 -7.74 -9.94
C ALA A 132 -21.57 -7.59 -11.10
N GLY A 133 -21.24 -8.12 -12.28
CA GLY A 133 -22.14 -8.15 -13.45
C GLY A 133 -21.95 -7.01 -14.45
N ASP A 134 -20.77 -6.41 -14.51
CA ASP A 134 -20.34 -5.41 -15.50
C ASP A 134 -19.57 -6.03 -16.69
N ASP A 135 -19.56 -7.37 -16.79
CA ASP A 135 -18.73 -8.15 -17.73
C ASP A 135 -17.21 -7.85 -17.62
N GLU A 136 -16.74 -7.33 -16.48
CA GLU A 136 -15.32 -7.17 -16.18
C GLU A 136 -14.91 -8.14 -15.06
N SER A 137 -13.77 -8.79 -15.25
CA SER A 137 -13.21 -9.70 -14.26
C SER A 137 -12.19 -8.95 -13.42
N ASP A 138 -12.50 -8.74 -12.14
CA ASP A 138 -11.59 -8.11 -11.20
C ASP A 138 -10.58 -9.12 -10.66
N GLN A 139 -9.29 -8.82 -10.81
CA GLN A 139 -8.21 -9.70 -10.38
C GLN A 139 -7.56 -9.16 -9.10
N VAL A 140 -7.38 -10.03 -8.11
CA VAL A 140 -6.78 -9.69 -6.81
C VAL A 140 -5.69 -10.69 -6.47
N VAL A 141 -4.55 -10.20 -5.98
CA VAL A 141 -3.46 -11.07 -5.51
C VAL A 141 -3.47 -11.12 -3.99
N VAL A 142 -3.58 -12.31 -3.42
CA VAL A 142 -3.61 -12.53 -1.97
C VAL A 142 -2.34 -13.22 -1.51
N LEU A 143 -1.66 -12.69 -0.49
CA LEU A 143 -0.53 -13.31 0.18
C LEU A 143 -0.92 -13.79 1.58
N GLU A 144 -0.65 -15.06 1.85
CA GLU A 144 -0.93 -15.72 3.12
C GLU A 144 0.14 -16.77 3.46
N ARG A 145 0.11 -17.26 4.71
CA ARG A 145 0.93 -18.38 5.15
C ARG A 145 0.32 -19.71 4.67
N PRO A 146 1.12 -20.64 4.11
CA PRO A 146 0.62 -21.94 3.68
C PRO A 146 0.41 -22.90 4.85
N GLY A 147 -0.76 -23.53 4.90
CA GLY A 147 -0.97 -24.81 5.62
C GLY A 147 -1.01 -24.73 7.15
N ASP A 148 -1.26 -23.55 7.72
CA ASP A 148 -1.39 -23.37 9.16
C ASP A 148 -2.88 -23.36 9.56
N PRO A 149 -3.35 -24.33 10.37
CA PRO A 149 -4.74 -24.43 10.79
C PRO A 149 -5.16 -23.40 11.86
N ASP A 150 -4.20 -22.69 12.46
CA ASP A 150 -4.45 -21.71 13.53
C ASP A 150 -4.34 -20.24 13.07
N SER A 151 -3.49 -19.93 12.07
CA SER A 151 -3.37 -18.55 11.54
C SER A 151 -2.90 -18.48 10.07
N ILE A 152 -3.58 -17.68 9.24
CA ILE A 152 -3.13 -17.36 7.87
C ILE A 152 -2.08 -16.24 7.80
N MET A 153 -1.71 -15.64 8.94
CA MET A 153 -0.80 -14.50 9.02
C MET A 153 0.66 -14.92 8.78
N ILE A 154 1.38 -14.14 7.99
CA ILE A 154 2.80 -14.39 7.70
C ILE A 154 3.70 -13.83 8.82
N HIS A 155 4.21 -14.76 9.63
CA HIS A 155 5.20 -14.53 10.69
C HIS A 155 6.61 -14.28 10.15
N SER A 156 7.36 -13.40 10.81
CA SER A 156 8.76 -13.08 10.47
C SER A 156 9.80 -13.97 11.16
N ASP A 157 9.42 -15.13 11.69
CA ASP A 157 10.33 -15.97 12.47
C ASP A 157 11.53 -16.48 11.63
N PRO A 158 12.77 -16.40 12.17
CA PRO A 158 13.97 -16.79 11.45
C PRO A 158 14.06 -18.30 11.33
N GLY A 159 13.48 -18.86 10.27
CA GLY A 159 13.67 -20.27 9.90
C GLY A 159 12.70 -20.82 8.86
N VAL A 160 11.44 -20.34 8.85
CA VAL A 160 10.37 -20.89 7.99
C VAL A 160 9.34 -19.80 7.68
N GLY A 161 9.79 -18.66 7.15
CA GLY A 161 8.88 -17.69 6.54
C GLY A 161 8.36 -18.23 5.21
N SER A 162 7.48 -19.23 5.24
CA SER A 162 6.76 -19.70 4.06
C SER A 162 5.59 -18.74 3.80
N ALA A 163 5.55 -18.20 2.60
CA ALA A 163 4.42 -17.45 2.10
C ALA A 163 4.01 -18.07 0.77
N ILE A 164 2.70 -18.07 0.52
CA ILE A 164 2.14 -18.38 -0.79
C ILE A 164 1.36 -17.16 -1.25
N PHE A 165 1.32 -16.96 -2.56
CA PHE A 165 0.37 -16.03 -3.14
C PHE A 165 -0.64 -16.79 -3.98
N LYS A 166 -1.88 -16.34 -3.95
CA LYS A 166 -2.99 -16.83 -4.74
C LYS A 166 -3.53 -15.69 -5.58
N THR A 167 -3.98 -16.02 -6.77
CA THR A 167 -4.63 -15.09 -7.69
C THR A 167 -6.11 -15.41 -7.68
N LEU A 168 -6.93 -14.43 -7.32
CA LEU A 168 -8.38 -14.56 -7.26
C LEU A 168 -8.98 -13.72 -8.38
N VAL A 169 -9.90 -14.32 -9.12
CA VAL A 169 -10.69 -13.64 -10.14
C VAL A 169 -12.12 -13.57 -9.62
N ILE A 170 -12.68 -12.36 -9.59
CA ILE A 170 -14.03 -12.08 -9.10
C ILE A 170 -14.82 -11.55 -10.29
N GLY A 171 -16.04 -12.08 -10.49
CA GLY A 171 -16.87 -11.75 -11.64
C GLY A 171 -16.80 -12.81 -12.75
N ASP A 172 -17.54 -12.56 -13.83
CA ASP A 172 -17.55 -13.47 -14.98
C ASP A 172 -16.26 -13.28 -15.79
N GLU A 173 -15.56 -14.38 -16.03
CA GLU A 173 -14.30 -14.39 -16.76
C GLU A 173 -14.57 -13.89 -18.20
N LYS A 174 -13.93 -12.79 -18.62
CA LYS A 174 -13.85 -12.45 -20.04
C LYS A 174 -13.06 -13.55 -20.73
N ALA A 175 -13.76 -14.55 -21.27
CA ALA A 175 -13.21 -15.65 -22.05
C ALA A 175 -12.67 -15.20 -23.42
N SER A 176 -12.08 -14.02 -23.52
CA SER A 176 -11.20 -13.67 -24.63
C SER A 176 -9.81 -14.19 -24.31
N LEU A 177 -9.61 -15.49 -24.54
CA LEU A 177 -8.29 -16.09 -24.64
C LEU A 177 -7.39 -15.19 -25.50
N VAL A 178 -6.29 -14.76 -24.93
CA VAL A 178 -5.20 -14.07 -25.62
C VAL A 178 -4.88 -14.86 -26.88
N LYS A 179 -5.16 -14.28 -28.06
CA LYS A 179 -4.57 -14.80 -29.29
C LYS A 179 -3.05 -14.80 -29.08
N PRO A 180 -2.34 -15.90 -29.32
CA PRO A 180 -0.89 -15.91 -29.23
C PRO A 180 -0.35 -14.73 -30.04
N THR A 181 0.33 -13.79 -29.38
CA THR A 181 1.06 -12.71 -30.05
C THR A 181 2.33 -13.31 -30.64
N ALA A 182 2.19 -14.25 -31.58
CA ALA A 182 3.25 -14.50 -32.53
C ALA A 182 3.23 -13.29 -33.47
N TYR A 183 4.20 -12.39 -33.29
CA TYR A 183 4.41 -11.29 -34.22
C TYR A 183 4.66 -11.86 -35.62
N ASP A 184 3.74 -11.61 -36.56
CA ASP A 184 3.77 -12.09 -37.95
C ASP A 184 4.32 -11.03 -38.94
N GLY A 185 4.70 -9.86 -38.43
CA GLY A 185 5.17 -8.73 -39.22
C GLY A 185 6.66 -8.81 -39.60
N HIS A 186 7.04 -8.07 -40.64
CA HIS A 186 8.42 -7.97 -41.14
C HIS A 186 9.27 -6.87 -40.46
N HIS A 187 8.73 -6.12 -39.51
CA HIS A 187 9.39 -4.94 -38.91
C HIS A 187 9.69 -5.11 -37.43
N THR A 188 10.73 -4.48 -36.90
CA THR A 188 10.86 -4.34 -35.45
C THR A 188 10.04 -3.14 -35.01
N ILE A 189 8.98 -3.34 -34.23
CA ILE A 189 8.23 -2.22 -33.65
C ILE A 189 8.83 -1.89 -32.28
N SER A 190 9.49 -0.73 -32.17
CA SER A 190 9.85 -0.17 -30.86
C SER A 190 8.78 0.85 -30.44
N PHE A 191 8.00 0.51 -29.43
CA PHE A 191 7.11 1.46 -28.77
C PHE A 191 7.83 2.03 -27.55
N ASN A 192 8.44 3.21 -27.70
CA ASN A 192 8.79 4.05 -26.56
C ASN A 192 7.65 5.05 -26.35
N THR A 193 6.52 4.58 -25.86
CA THR A 193 5.40 5.41 -25.44
C THR A 193 5.44 5.60 -23.93
N THR A 194 5.66 6.82 -23.48
CA THR A 194 5.41 7.21 -22.09
C THR A 194 3.92 7.04 -21.81
N LYS A 195 3.54 6.45 -20.66
CA LYS A 195 2.14 6.28 -20.21
C LYS A 195 1.34 7.59 -20.04
N ILE A 196 1.93 8.75 -20.31
CA ILE A 196 1.35 10.07 -20.10
C ILE A 196 0.79 10.61 -21.43
N GLY A 197 -0.53 10.62 -21.56
CA GLY A 197 -1.26 11.28 -22.64
C GLY A 197 -1.79 12.66 -22.23
N LEU A 198 -2.31 13.41 -23.20
CA LEU A 198 -2.97 14.70 -22.96
C LEU A 198 -4.16 14.55 -22.00
N GLU A 199 -4.86 13.41 -22.04
CA GLU A 199 -5.96 13.09 -21.15
C GLU A 199 -5.54 12.99 -19.68
N ASN A 200 -4.40 12.34 -19.37
CA ASN A 200 -3.83 12.24 -18.02
C ASN A 200 -3.38 13.61 -17.49
N VAL A 201 -3.06 14.56 -18.38
CA VAL A 201 -2.66 15.92 -18.01
C VAL A 201 -3.87 16.79 -17.66
N ILE A 202 -4.98 16.62 -18.39
CA ILE A 202 -6.16 17.50 -18.28
C ILE A 202 -7.16 16.98 -17.25
N LYS A 203 -7.30 15.66 -17.09
CA LYS A 203 -8.25 15.06 -16.17
C LYS A 203 -7.58 14.70 -14.84
N PRO A 204 -8.23 14.95 -13.68
CA PRO A 204 -7.71 14.50 -12.40
C PRO A 204 -7.80 12.97 -12.30
N SER A 205 -6.77 12.36 -11.73
CA SER A 205 -6.74 10.92 -11.45
C SER A 205 -7.73 10.53 -10.36
N GLU A 206 -8.52 9.48 -10.62
CA GLU A 206 -9.39 8.83 -9.62
C GLU A 206 -8.67 7.70 -8.86
N THR A 207 -7.39 7.45 -9.13
CA THR A 207 -6.66 6.32 -8.54
C THR A 207 -6.40 6.50 -7.03
N VAL A 208 -6.32 5.38 -6.32
CA VAL A 208 -5.94 5.36 -4.90
C VAL A 208 -4.48 5.76 -4.77
N ARG A 209 -4.23 6.76 -3.92
CA ARG A 209 -2.89 7.28 -3.68
C ARG A 209 -2.04 6.30 -2.87
N LYS A 210 -0.91 5.87 -3.42
CA LYS A 210 0.04 4.97 -2.74
C LYS A 210 1.09 5.74 -1.93
N THR A 211 1.51 6.90 -2.40
CA THR A 211 2.51 7.75 -1.76
C THR A 211 1.92 8.44 -0.54
N LYS A 212 2.65 8.35 0.59
CA LYS A 212 2.26 8.94 1.86
C LYS A 212 2.67 10.42 1.91
N ILE A 213 1.79 11.27 2.42
CA ILE A 213 2.05 12.70 2.57
C ILE A 213 2.39 12.99 4.03
N VAL A 214 3.64 13.38 4.27
CA VAL A 214 4.12 13.81 5.60
C VAL A 214 4.04 15.33 5.67
N CYS A 215 3.29 15.87 6.63
CA CYS A 215 3.21 17.31 6.88
C CYS A 215 3.79 17.65 8.25
N THR A 216 4.72 18.61 8.30
CA THR A 216 5.22 19.13 9.57
C THR A 216 4.17 20.02 10.23
N MET A 217 3.79 19.69 11.46
CA MET A 217 2.81 20.44 12.24
C MET A 217 3.45 21.68 12.85
N GLY A 218 3.51 22.78 12.09
CA GLY A 218 3.94 24.08 12.60
C GLY A 218 2.86 24.77 13.44
N PRO A 219 3.20 25.80 14.25
CA PRO A 219 2.24 26.48 15.13
C PRO A 219 0.97 27.02 14.45
N LYS A 220 1.03 27.28 13.14
CA LYS A 220 -0.11 27.77 12.33
C LYS A 220 -1.16 26.70 12.02
N CYS A 221 -0.90 25.43 12.30
CA CYS A 221 -1.83 24.33 12.05
C CYS A 221 -2.13 23.52 13.33
N TRP A 222 -1.98 24.14 14.51
CA TRP A 222 -2.20 23.50 15.81
C TRP A 222 -3.66 23.58 16.31
N ASP A 223 -4.53 24.25 15.57
CA ASP A 223 -5.97 24.28 15.81
C ASP A 223 -6.67 23.08 15.15
N GLU A 224 -7.75 22.60 15.80
CA GLU A 224 -8.50 21.41 15.37
C GLU A 224 -9.13 21.58 13.97
N GLU A 225 -9.56 22.80 13.61
CA GLU A 225 -10.18 23.08 12.31
C GLU A 225 -9.17 22.90 11.17
N THR A 226 -7.98 23.49 11.30
CA THR A 226 -6.92 23.35 10.29
C THR A 226 -6.42 21.92 10.21
N MET A 227 -6.28 21.21 11.34
CA MET A 227 -5.97 19.78 11.34
C MET A 227 -7.00 18.97 10.58
N GLY A 228 -8.29 19.23 10.81
CA GLY A 228 -9.39 18.57 10.11
C GLY A 228 -9.31 18.79 8.60
N LYS A 229 -9.08 20.03 8.16
CA LYS A 229 -8.89 20.35 6.73
C LYS A 229 -7.68 19.61 6.13
N LEU A 230 -6.56 19.52 6.85
CA LEU A 230 -5.39 18.79 6.37
C LEU A 230 -5.66 17.29 6.21
N ILE A 231 -6.46 16.71 7.11
CA ILE A 231 -6.92 15.32 7.02
C ILE A 231 -7.83 15.13 5.80
N ASP A 232 -8.80 16.02 5.60
CA ASP A 232 -9.71 15.97 4.45
C ASP A 232 -8.97 16.13 3.12
N GLU A 233 -7.93 16.98 3.07
CA GLU A 233 -7.05 17.15 1.91
C GLU A 233 -6.04 16.00 1.72
N GLY A 234 -6.05 15.03 2.63
CA GLY A 234 -5.35 13.77 2.51
C GLY A 234 -3.91 13.78 3.03
N ILE A 235 -3.62 14.42 4.17
CA ILE A 235 -2.38 14.11 4.91
C ILE A 235 -2.35 12.61 5.30
N SER A 236 -1.17 11.99 5.26
CA SER A 236 -0.99 10.63 5.80
C SER A 236 -0.35 10.66 7.18
N ILE A 237 0.62 11.55 7.39
CA ILE A 237 1.42 11.60 8.62
C ILE A 237 1.59 13.03 9.10
N ALA A 238 1.28 13.27 10.37
CA ALA A 238 1.66 14.48 11.08
C ALA A 238 3.07 14.32 11.66
N ARG A 239 4.02 15.13 11.18
CA ARG A 239 5.39 15.21 11.71
C ARG A 239 5.49 16.29 12.77
N PHE A 240 5.95 15.92 13.96
CA PHE A 240 6.23 16.82 15.07
C PHE A 240 7.74 17.03 15.16
N ASN A 241 8.21 18.25 14.89
CA ASN A 241 9.63 18.58 14.93
C ASN A 241 10.01 19.11 16.32
N PHE A 242 10.87 18.38 17.02
CA PHE A 242 11.34 18.70 18.37
C PHE A 242 12.62 19.55 18.42
N SER A 243 13.07 20.09 17.28
CA SER A 243 14.16 21.08 17.25
C SER A 243 13.78 22.40 17.90
N HIS A 244 12.47 22.71 17.95
CA HIS A 244 11.92 23.93 18.52
C HIS A 244 10.63 23.62 19.30
N GLY A 245 10.31 24.50 20.26
CA GLY A 245 9.11 24.36 21.10
C GLY A 245 9.35 23.54 22.36
N ASP A 246 8.37 23.58 23.26
CA ASP A 246 8.38 22.83 24.52
C ASP A 246 7.66 21.48 24.37
N HIS A 247 8.11 20.46 25.10
CA HIS A 247 7.52 19.13 25.06
C HIS A 247 6.04 19.14 25.49
N ALA A 248 5.69 19.98 26.47
CA ALA A 248 4.29 20.10 26.91
C ALA A 248 3.40 20.66 25.79
N ALA A 249 3.87 21.68 25.07
CA ALA A 249 3.14 22.23 23.93
C ALA A 249 2.94 21.19 22.82
N HIS A 250 3.98 20.41 22.49
CA HIS A 250 3.86 19.33 21.49
C HIS A 250 2.90 18.22 21.94
N GLN A 251 2.86 17.91 23.23
CA GLN A 251 1.92 16.94 23.80
C GLN A 251 0.46 17.41 23.63
N GLU A 252 0.16 18.67 23.92
CA GLU A 252 -1.19 19.22 23.70
C GLU A 252 -1.63 19.13 22.23
N VAL A 253 -0.72 19.40 21.30
CA VAL A 253 -0.99 19.35 19.87
C VAL A 253 -1.21 17.90 19.42
N LEU A 254 -0.44 16.95 19.95
CA LEU A 254 -0.62 15.53 19.70
C LEU A 254 -2.00 15.05 20.17
N ASP A 255 -2.43 15.48 21.36
CA ASP A 255 -3.72 15.07 21.91
C ASP A 255 -4.89 15.64 21.08
N ARG A 256 -4.79 16.89 20.62
CA ARG A 256 -5.74 17.48 19.65
C ARG A 256 -5.76 16.71 18.34
N PHE A 257 -4.58 16.41 17.77
CA PHE A 257 -4.50 15.67 16.52
C PHE A 257 -5.14 14.28 16.63
N ARG A 258 -4.88 13.55 17.73
CA ARG A 258 -5.51 12.25 17.99
C ARG A 258 -7.03 12.34 18.14
N LYS A 259 -7.53 13.40 18.78
CA LYS A 259 -8.97 13.68 18.88
C LYS A 259 -9.58 13.88 17.49
N VAL A 260 -9.03 14.77 16.68
CA VAL A 260 -9.53 15.06 15.32
C VAL A 260 -9.46 13.82 14.44
N ASN A 261 -8.36 13.06 14.50
CA ASN A 261 -8.18 11.82 13.74
C ASN A 261 -9.29 10.79 14.09
N LYS A 262 -9.62 10.67 15.38
CA LYS A 262 -10.72 9.80 15.85
C LYS A 262 -12.09 10.29 15.37
N GLU A 263 -12.35 11.59 15.42
CA GLU A 263 -13.62 12.19 14.96
C GLU A 263 -13.82 12.02 13.45
N LYS A 264 -12.74 12.12 12.68
CA LYS A 264 -12.74 11.92 11.22
C LYS A 264 -12.76 10.44 10.81
N GLY A 265 -12.55 9.52 11.75
CA GLY A 265 -12.45 8.09 11.45
C GLY A 265 -11.23 7.71 10.62
N THR A 266 -10.17 8.53 10.68
CA THR A 266 -8.93 8.31 9.92
C THR A 266 -7.85 7.71 10.82
N ASN A 267 -6.86 7.07 10.19
CA ASN A 267 -5.72 6.46 10.88
C ASN A 267 -4.41 7.23 10.63
N CYS A 268 -4.47 8.55 10.41
CA CYS A 268 -3.28 9.33 10.09
C CYS A 268 -2.17 9.12 11.15
N GLY A 269 -0.99 8.75 10.66
CA GLY A 269 0.16 8.44 11.50
C GLY A 269 0.77 9.67 12.16
N VAL A 270 1.57 9.44 13.20
CA VAL A 270 2.35 10.48 13.88
C VAL A 270 3.82 10.12 13.81
N LEU A 271 4.65 11.07 13.36
CA LEU A 271 6.10 10.92 13.30
C LEU A 271 6.76 11.92 14.24
N LEU A 272 7.57 11.42 15.17
CA LEU A 272 8.34 12.23 16.10
C LEU A 272 9.74 12.46 15.52
N ASP A 273 10.03 13.69 15.14
CA ASP A 273 11.30 14.10 14.57
C ASP A 273 12.18 14.67 15.67
N THR A 274 13.09 13.82 16.16
CA THR A 274 14.00 14.13 17.25
C THR A 274 15.14 15.01 16.78
N LYS A 275 15.68 15.82 17.70
CA LYS A 275 16.83 16.67 17.39
C LYS A 275 18.07 15.81 17.12
N GLY A 276 18.55 15.84 15.87
CA GLY A 276 19.84 15.24 15.50
C GLY A 276 21.04 16.09 15.96
N PRO A 277 22.27 15.53 15.94
CA PRO A 277 23.48 16.30 16.18
C PRO A 277 23.65 17.39 15.10
N GLU A 278 23.63 18.66 15.50
CA GLU A 278 23.86 19.79 14.60
C GLU A 278 25.36 19.94 14.28
N ILE A 279 25.85 19.23 13.26
CA ILE A 279 27.23 19.39 12.78
C ILE A 279 27.27 20.58 11.80
N ARG A 280 27.61 21.77 12.30
CA ARG A 280 27.91 22.92 11.45
C ARG A 280 29.29 22.74 10.81
N THR A 281 29.34 22.40 9.53
CA THR A 281 30.58 22.07 8.80
C THR A 281 31.42 23.30 8.45
N ALA A 282 30.84 24.50 8.46
CA ALA A 282 31.56 25.76 8.30
C ALA A 282 30.73 26.94 8.85
N MET A 283 31.42 28.04 9.19
CA MET A 283 30.78 29.33 9.38
C MET A 283 30.54 29.93 7.98
N LEU A 284 29.28 30.12 7.60
CA LEU A 284 28.94 30.95 6.45
C LEU A 284 29.37 32.39 6.79
N LYS A 285 30.39 32.88 6.08
CA LYS A 285 30.81 34.28 6.09
C LYS A 285 29.88 35.12 5.23
#